data_AF-A0A1D3LI19-F1
#
_entry.id   AF-A0A1D3LI19-F1
#
_cell.length_a   1.000
_cell.length_b   1.000
_cell.length_c   1.000
_cell.angle_alpha   90.00
_cell.angle_beta   90.00
_cell.angle_gamma   90.00
#
_symmetry.space_group_name_H-M   'P 1'
#
loop_
_entity.id
_entity.type
_entity.pdbx_description
1 polymer ?
#
loop_
_entity_poly.entity_id
_entity_poly.type
_entity_poly.pdbx_seq_one_letter_code
_entity_poly.pdbx_strand_id
1 'polypeptide(L)'
;MEFYGSNYFRFRLALSLISGKAITIKNIRNKNSHKKINKDDGIDDNELNEGLQEYEAKILKLIDKLCDDTTIKINEYGDELYFKPGFLIGNVNDEIRISNLNNTFHCGNERSISYFLEFLIMIVPFFKNPVKLLLKGITDDQIDRTVYTCKIVCENFFKTFLNVNDGFLNITILKRGTKLDATGEVSFFMNNLKMINSFDMHDAGLVKRITGTIVCNQISMIFRNKIVNCAKKNLHNFTPYVSIEVEKEKKNSYPNKSNSQNNFMSLSLFAQTKNKCIYGTDLYVDKFMLQHVKDMLASRTDDSLPMQLGGHKWDEEEEEDEEDDAEEGEKIDDNDDEEDGEDDEEDDEDGEEDDEDDEEVEKEEEGEEEEAEKIDDNNDEEEEDDEEEEEEDDDEEEDEDDEINLGNKANHQLNNGGNSPFNDENNEMNSISNIDASKEEPKTLHDADIYERLGFFISLKLMNEIKGLSSIDSSYQWLPLLYMALANDTAVSKISLSALKPYSIVLIRLLRDFFSVVFDIKKVEKSQIEYSYLIKCVGIGYRNFSKKTF
;
A
#
# COMPACT_ATOMS: atom_id res chain seq x y z
N MET A 1 -29.61 -2.81 2.31
CA MET A 1 -29.09 -1.62 3.03
C MET A 1 -29.01 -0.47 2.04
N GLU A 2 -29.24 0.77 2.46
CA GLU A 2 -29.12 1.93 1.56
C GLU A 2 -27.91 2.79 1.93
N PHE A 3 -27.23 3.32 0.92
CA PHE A 3 -26.08 4.21 1.04
C PHE A 3 -26.20 5.36 0.03
N TYR A 4 -25.49 6.45 0.29
CA TYR A 4 -25.49 7.65 -0.56
C TYR A 4 -24.06 8.03 -1.00
N GLY A 5 -23.95 8.58 -2.21
CA GLY A 5 -22.70 9.06 -2.82
C GLY A 5 -21.75 7.95 -3.28
N SER A 6 -20.75 8.30 -4.09
CA SER A 6 -19.72 7.39 -4.62
C SER A 6 -18.60 7.04 -3.62
N ASN A 7 -18.51 7.74 -2.49
CA ASN A 7 -17.43 7.54 -1.52
C ASN A 7 -17.47 6.12 -0.93
N TYR A 8 -16.28 5.51 -0.80
CA TYR A 8 -16.08 4.17 -0.24
C TYR A 8 -16.78 3.02 -0.99
N PHE A 9 -17.07 3.21 -2.28
CA PHE A 9 -17.71 2.23 -3.18
C PHE A 9 -17.13 0.81 -3.04
N ARG A 10 -15.80 0.68 -3.08
CA ARG A 10 -15.09 -0.60 -2.91
C ARG A 10 -15.42 -1.32 -1.60
N PHE A 11 -15.39 -0.61 -0.46
CA PHE A 11 -15.71 -1.21 0.83
C PHE A 11 -17.18 -1.65 0.89
N ARG A 12 -18.11 -0.82 0.41
CA ARG A 12 -19.54 -1.16 0.38
C ARG A 12 -19.81 -2.43 -0.42
N LEU A 13 -19.20 -2.58 -1.61
CA LEU A 13 -19.31 -3.79 -2.43
C LEU A 13 -18.62 -5.00 -1.80
N ALA A 14 -17.39 -4.84 -1.27
CA ALA A 14 -16.66 -5.95 -0.66
C ALA A 14 -17.40 -6.52 0.57
N LEU A 15 -17.89 -5.64 1.45
CA LEU A 15 -18.64 -6.06 2.64
C LEU A 15 -20.02 -6.63 2.29
N SER A 16 -20.67 -6.12 1.22
CA SER A 16 -21.89 -6.72 0.66
C SER A 16 -21.63 -8.15 0.17
N LEU A 17 -20.57 -8.37 -0.61
CA LEU A 17 -20.14 -9.70 -1.09
C LEU A 17 -19.85 -10.67 0.07
N ILE A 18 -19.09 -10.24 1.09
CA ILE A 18 -18.71 -11.10 2.22
C ILE A 18 -19.91 -11.42 3.12
N SER A 19 -20.81 -10.46 3.34
CA SER A 19 -21.98 -10.62 4.23
C SER A 19 -23.23 -11.22 3.56
N GLY A 20 -23.26 -11.32 2.22
CA GLY A 20 -24.46 -11.67 1.46
C GLY A 20 -25.59 -10.62 1.49
N LYS A 21 -25.38 -9.45 2.12
CA LYS A 21 -26.42 -8.41 2.25
C LYS A 21 -26.51 -7.57 0.98
N ALA A 22 -27.69 -7.50 0.36
CA ALA A 22 -27.95 -6.62 -0.78
C ALA A 22 -27.92 -5.14 -0.39
N ILE A 23 -27.40 -4.30 -1.30
CA ILE A 23 -27.22 -2.86 -1.10
C ILE A 23 -27.80 -2.03 -2.26
N THR A 24 -28.23 -0.81 -1.94
CA THR A 24 -28.57 0.23 -2.90
C THR A 24 -27.67 1.43 -2.63
N ILE A 25 -27.01 1.98 -3.65
CA ILE A 25 -26.20 3.20 -3.57
C ILE A 25 -26.89 4.25 -4.44
N LYS A 26 -27.33 5.35 -3.84
CA LYS A 26 -28.04 6.47 -4.51
C LYS A 26 -27.15 7.71 -4.60
N ASN A 27 -27.53 8.68 -5.43
CA ASN A 27 -26.85 9.96 -5.61
C ASN A 27 -25.35 9.84 -5.94
N ILE A 28 -24.96 8.88 -6.78
CA ILE A 28 -23.58 8.73 -7.26
C ILE A 28 -23.28 9.92 -8.19
N ARG A 29 -22.54 10.92 -7.68
CA ARG A 29 -22.12 12.15 -8.41
C ARG A 29 -23.28 12.91 -9.07
N ASN A 30 -24.43 12.97 -8.42
CA ASN A 30 -25.58 13.74 -8.90
C ASN A 30 -25.34 15.26 -8.73
N LYS A 31 -25.54 16.05 -9.81
CA LYS A 31 -25.30 17.51 -9.86
C LYS A 31 -26.20 18.35 -8.95
N ASN A 32 -27.35 17.83 -8.52
CA ASN A 32 -28.43 18.62 -7.93
C ASN A 32 -28.13 19.17 -6.52
N SER A 33 -26.98 18.88 -5.92
CA SER A 33 -26.62 19.37 -4.58
C SER A 33 -26.04 20.79 -4.58
N HIS A 34 -25.15 21.17 -5.51
CA HIS A 34 -24.57 22.53 -5.54
C HIS A 34 -24.20 23.02 -6.95
N LYS A 35 -25.17 23.52 -7.73
CA LYS A 35 -24.90 24.54 -8.75
C LYS A 35 -26.16 25.37 -9.08
N LYS A 36 -26.38 26.46 -8.34
CA LYS A 36 -27.05 27.64 -8.91
C LYS A 36 -26.10 28.21 -9.97
N ILE A 37 -26.27 27.77 -11.22
CA ILE A 37 -25.48 28.29 -12.33
C ILE A 37 -25.97 29.72 -12.62
N ASN A 38 -25.19 30.71 -12.19
CA ASN A 38 -25.20 31.99 -12.87
C ASN A 38 -24.73 31.72 -14.31
N LYS A 39 -25.61 31.96 -15.29
CA LYS A 39 -25.19 32.04 -16.69
C LYS A 39 -24.31 33.28 -16.81
N ASP A 40 -23.03 33.08 -17.08
CA ASP A 40 -22.22 33.91 -18.00
C ASP A 40 -20.71 33.54 -17.97
N ASP A 41 -20.24 32.79 -16.97
CA ASP A 41 -18.87 32.27 -16.98
C ASP A 41 -18.76 31.00 -17.85
N GLY A 42 -17.64 30.91 -18.57
CA GLY A 42 -17.41 29.91 -19.62
C GLY A 42 -17.44 28.46 -19.16
N ILE A 43 -17.60 27.55 -20.14
CA ILE A 43 -17.51 26.11 -19.93
C ILE A 43 -16.09 25.79 -19.45
N ASP A 44 -15.97 25.46 -18.17
CA ASP A 44 -14.79 24.85 -17.57
C ASP A 44 -14.69 23.40 -18.06
N ASP A 45 -13.54 22.99 -18.61
CA ASP A 45 -13.30 21.67 -19.20
C ASP A 45 -13.43 20.51 -18.18
N ASN A 46 -13.67 20.83 -16.90
CA ASN A 46 -14.25 19.92 -15.91
C ASN A 46 -15.73 19.56 -16.22
N GLU A 47 -16.02 19.07 -17.44
CA GLU A 47 -17.32 18.54 -17.85
C GLU A 47 -17.65 17.23 -17.12
N LEU A 48 -18.02 17.38 -15.85
CA LEU A 48 -19.26 16.82 -15.32
C LEU A 48 -19.44 15.31 -15.52
N ASN A 49 -18.47 14.55 -15.01
CA ASN A 49 -18.54 13.10 -14.79
C ASN A 49 -19.66 12.72 -13.79
N GLU A 50 -20.92 12.79 -14.23
CA GLU A 50 -22.09 12.31 -13.50
C GLU A 50 -22.08 10.78 -13.37
N GLY A 51 -22.78 10.27 -12.36
CA GLY A 51 -22.99 8.84 -12.20
C GLY A 51 -21.72 8.03 -11.92
N LEU A 52 -21.80 6.75 -12.27
CA LEU A 52 -20.77 5.73 -12.11
C LEU A 52 -19.60 5.93 -13.09
N GLN A 53 -18.36 5.89 -12.60
CA GLN A 53 -17.15 6.03 -13.45
C GLN A 53 -16.75 4.72 -14.14
N GLU A 54 -15.86 4.79 -15.14
CA GLU A 54 -15.40 3.60 -15.87
C GLU A 54 -14.68 2.61 -14.92
N TYR A 55 -13.85 3.11 -13.99
CA TYR A 55 -13.16 2.28 -12.99
C TYR A 55 -14.11 1.59 -12.01
N GLU A 56 -15.28 2.18 -11.72
CA GLU A 56 -16.31 1.62 -10.84
C GLU A 56 -17.14 0.56 -11.59
N ALA A 57 -17.55 0.88 -12.82
CA ALA A 57 -18.18 -0.08 -13.72
C ALA A 57 -17.27 -1.29 -14.03
N LYS A 58 -15.95 -1.09 -14.08
CA LYS A 58 -14.96 -2.17 -14.21
C LYS A 58 -14.84 -3.02 -12.96
N ILE A 59 -14.96 -2.46 -11.75
CA ILE A 59 -15.08 -3.30 -10.54
C ILE A 59 -16.36 -4.16 -10.60
N LEU A 60 -17.49 -3.59 -11.02
CA LEU A 60 -18.73 -4.37 -11.18
C LEU A 60 -18.55 -5.52 -12.20
N LYS A 61 -17.90 -5.28 -13.34
CA LYS A 61 -17.56 -6.32 -14.33
C LYS A 61 -16.55 -7.34 -13.81
N LEU A 62 -15.65 -6.96 -12.90
CA LEU A 62 -14.70 -7.87 -12.26
C LEU A 62 -15.41 -8.81 -11.28
N ILE A 63 -16.41 -8.30 -10.53
CA ILE A 63 -17.27 -9.11 -9.66
C ILE A 63 -18.08 -10.10 -10.50
N ASP A 64 -18.75 -9.63 -11.55
CA ASP A 64 -19.56 -10.43 -12.48
C ASP A 64 -18.75 -11.56 -13.17
N LYS A 65 -17.46 -11.32 -13.46
CA LYS A 65 -16.53 -12.33 -13.99
C LYS A 65 -16.10 -13.39 -12.97
N LEU A 66 -16.26 -13.14 -11.67
CA LEU A 66 -15.69 -13.94 -10.57
C LEU A 66 -16.74 -14.60 -9.66
N CYS A 67 -18.00 -14.17 -9.76
CA CYS A 67 -19.09 -14.54 -8.85
C CYS A 67 -20.39 -14.85 -9.62
N ASP A 68 -20.95 -16.04 -9.46
CA ASP A 68 -22.22 -16.42 -10.11
C ASP A 68 -23.43 -15.85 -9.35
N ASP A 69 -24.58 -15.72 -10.03
CA ASP A 69 -25.87 -15.21 -9.50
C ASP A 69 -25.84 -13.78 -8.90
N THR A 70 -24.80 -13.00 -9.18
CA THR A 70 -24.73 -11.59 -8.79
C THR A 70 -25.76 -10.76 -9.58
N THR A 71 -26.61 -9.99 -8.90
CA THR A 71 -27.57 -9.09 -9.59
C THR A 71 -27.10 -7.65 -9.50
N ILE A 72 -26.70 -7.10 -10.64
CA ILE A 72 -26.25 -5.70 -10.77
C ILE A 72 -27.28 -4.95 -11.61
N LYS A 73 -27.91 -3.91 -11.05
CA LYS A 73 -28.89 -3.06 -11.73
C LYS A 73 -28.48 -1.59 -11.56
N ILE A 74 -28.21 -0.93 -12.66
CA ILE A 74 -27.87 0.50 -12.73
C ILE A 74 -29.07 1.22 -13.37
N ASN A 75 -29.44 2.39 -12.87
CA ASN A 75 -30.52 3.19 -13.47
C ASN A 75 -30.07 3.88 -14.78
N GLU A 76 -31.00 4.47 -15.53
CA GLU A 76 -30.72 5.09 -16.84
C GLU A 76 -29.69 6.23 -16.77
N TYR A 77 -29.63 6.94 -15.63
CA TYR A 77 -28.73 8.07 -15.39
C TYR A 77 -27.37 7.68 -14.79
N GLY A 78 -27.20 6.42 -14.37
CA GLY A 78 -25.98 5.93 -13.72
C GLY A 78 -25.73 6.44 -12.30
N ASP A 79 -26.67 7.19 -11.70
CA ASP A 79 -26.53 7.77 -10.36
C ASP A 79 -27.14 6.91 -9.24
N GLU A 80 -27.86 5.83 -9.57
CA GLU A 80 -28.28 4.79 -8.65
C GLU A 80 -27.83 3.38 -9.08
N LEU A 81 -27.30 2.62 -8.11
CA LEU A 81 -26.90 1.22 -8.25
C LEU A 81 -27.63 0.36 -7.20
N TYR A 82 -28.38 -0.64 -7.65
CA TYR A 82 -28.79 -1.78 -6.83
C TYR A 82 -27.86 -2.97 -7.07
N PHE A 83 -27.30 -3.49 -6.00
CA PHE A 83 -26.35 -4.61 -6.02
C PHE A 83 -26.80 -5.70 -5.04
N LYS A 84 -27.12 -6.87 -5.56
CA LYS A 84 -27.32 -8.10 -4.77
C LYS A 84 -26.09 -9.00 -4.99
N PRO A 85 -25.34 -9.35 -3.93
CA PRO A 85 -24.18 -10.23 -4.05
C PRO A 85 -24.61 -11.65 -4.46
N GLY A 86 -23.77 -12.29 -5.27
CA GLY A 86 -23.89 -13.69 -5.67
C GLY A 86 -22.93 -14.61 -4.90
N PHE A 87 -22.65 -15.78 -5.45
CA PHE A 87 -21.72 -16.76 -4.86
C PHE A 87 -20.27 -16.49 -5.26
N LEU A 88 -19.37 -16.43 -4.27
CA LEU A 88 -17.94 -16.21 -4.46
C LEU A 88 -17.25 -17.49 -4.96
N ILE A 89 -17.14 -17.68 -6.27
CA ILE A 89 -16.65 -18.94 -6.84
C ILE A 89 -15.15 -18.89 -7.12
N GLY A 90 -14.68 -17.92 -7.90
CA GLY A 90 -13.29 -17.86 -8.35
C GLY A 90 -13.07 -18.56 -9.69
N ASN A 91 -11.80 -18.76 -10.06
CA ASN A 91 -11.47 -19.16 -11.43
C ASN A 91 -10.35 -20.19 -11.56
N VAL A 92 -9.74 -20.62 -10.46
CA VAL A 92 -8.81 -21.76 -10.43
C VAL A 92 -9.58 -23.03 -10.06
N ASN A 93 -9.96 -23.81 -11.07
CA ASN A 93 -10.68 -25.07 -10.87
C ASN A 93 -9.72 -26.26 -11.00
N ASP A 94 -9.97 -27.33 -10.25
CA ASP A 94 -9.15 -28.55 -10.18
C ASP A 94 -8.84 -29.17 -11.57
N GLU A 95 -9.73 -28.97 -12.54
CA GLU A 95 -9.65 -29.45 -13.92
C GLU A 95 -8.63 -28.70 -14.80
N ILE A 96 -8.21 -27.49 -14.40
CA ILE A 96 -7.35 -26.61 -15.22
C ILE A 96 -6.04 -26.34 -14.48
N ARG A 97 -4.91 -26.81 -15.03
CA ARG A 97 -3.57 -26.45 -14.52
C ARG A 97 -3.43 -24.93 -14.42
N ILE A 98 -3.01 -24.44 -13.25
CA ILE A 98 -2.85 -23.01 -12.94
C ILE A 98 -1.96 -22.28 -13.96
N SER A 99 -1.00 -22.96 -14.58
CA SER A 99 -0.17 -22.45 -15.67
C SER A 99 -0.96 -22.01 -16.91
N ASN A 100 -2.05 -22.72 -17.23
CA ASN A 100 -2.79 -22.60 -18.48
C ASN A 100 -3.96 -21.60 -18.39
N LEU A 101 -4.25 -21.07 -17.19
CA LEU A 101 -5.36 -20.16 -16.96
C LEU A 101 -5.04 -18.74 -17.46
N ASN A 102 -5.33 -18.46 -18.74
CA ASN A 102 -5.23 -17.11 -19.32
C ASN A 102 -6.45 -16.25 -18.99
N ASN A 103 -6.56 -15.82 -17.73
CA ASN A 103 -7.63 -14.94 -17.28
C ASN A 103 -7.19 -13.47 -17.25
N THR A 104 -7.06 -12.88 -18.44
CA THR A 104 -6.78 -11.43 -18.59
C THR A 104 -7.98 -10.58 -18.15
N PHE A 105 -7.71 -9.42 -17.54
CA PHE A 105 -8.69 -8.39 -17.21
C PHE A 105 -8.09 -6.98 -17.40
N HIS A 106 -8.82 -6.08 -18.08
CA HIS A 106 -8.36 -4.73 -18.40
C HIS A 106 -8.93 -3.70 -17.42
N CYS A 107 -8.06 -3.16 -16.56
CA CYS A 107 -8.39 -2.21 -15.50
C CYS A 107 -8.71 -0.79 -16.02
N GLY A 108 -8.23 -0.43 -17.22
CA GLY A 108 -8.43 0.89 -17.82
C GLY A 108 -7.36 1.91 -17.47
N ASN A 109 -7.71 3.17 -17.71
CA ASN A 109 -6.77 4.29 -17.76
C ASN A 109 -7.09 5.40 -16.73
N GLU A 110 -8.17 5.25 -15.95
CA GLU A 110 -8.59 6.22 -14.93
C GLU A 110 -7.89 6.02 -13.58
N ARG A 111 -7.56 4.78 -13.21
CA ARG A 111 -7.03 4.36 -11.90
C ARG A 111 -5.98 3.26 -12.04
N SER A 112 -5.07 3.16 -11.07
CA SER A 112 -4.05 2.11 -11.01
C SER A 112 -4.66 0.72 -10.84
N ILE A 113 -3.95 -0.32 -11.31
CA ILE A 113 -4.22 -1.73 -11.01
C ILE A 113 -4.33 -1.96 -9.49
N SER A 114 -3.60 -1.21 -8.67
CA SER A 114 -3.71 -1.23 -7.20
C SER A 114 -5.14 -1.04 -6.69
N TYR A 115 -5.95 -0.20 -7.37
CA TYR A 115 -7.35 0.02 -7.01
C TYR A 115 -8.17 -1.29 -7.07
N PHE A 116 -7.85 -2.15 -8.03
CA PHE A 116 -8.48 -3.46 -8.23
C PHE A 116 -7.82 -4.55 -7.36
N LEU A 117 -6.50 -4.51 -7.15
CA LEU A 117 -5.78 -5.44 -6.29
C LEU A 117 -6.24 -5.35 -4.83
N GLU A 118 -6.36 -4.14 -4.27
CA GLU A 118 -6.87 -3.97 -2.91
C GLU A 118 -8.29 -4.54 -2.76
N PHE A 119 -9.16 -4.33 -3.75
CA PHE A 119 -10.51 -4.89 -3.75
C PHE A 119 -10.50 -6.42 -3.83
N LEU A 120 -9.66 -7.01 -4.69
CA LEU A 120 -9.49 -8.46 -4.77
C LEU A 120 -8.97 -9.04 -3.45
N ILE A 121 -7.98 -8.40 -2.83
CA ILE A 121 -7.43 -8.82 -1.54
C ILE A 121 -8.53 -8.86 -0.46
N MET A 122 -9.42 -7.86 -0.42
CA MET A 122 -10.56 -7.85 0.52
C MET A 122 -11.47 -9.08 0.40
N ILE A 123 -11.75 -9.56 -0.83
CA ILE A 123 -12.80 -10.56 -1.07
C ILE A 123 -12.29 -11.98 -1.33
N VAL A 124 -11.14 -12.16 -2.00
CA VAL A 124 -10.65 -13.47 -2.47
C VAL A 124 -10.42 -14.52 -1.36
N PRO A 125 -10.01 -14.17 -0.12
CA PRO A 125 -9.95 -15.15 0.97
C PRO A 125 -11.26 -15.94 1.20
N PHE A 126 -12.41 -15.37 0.83
CA PHE A 126 -13.74 -15.91 1.11
C PHE A 126 -14.35 -16.65 -0.08
N PHE A 127 -13.56 -16.88 -1.14
CA PHE A 127 -14.00 -17.59 -2.34
C PHE A 127 -14.01 -19.11 -2.14
N LYS A 128 -14.80 -19.82 -2.95
CA LYS A 128 -14.82 -21.29 -3.05
C LYS A 128 -13.49 -21.85 -3.56
N ASN A 129 -12.95 -21.24 -4.61
CA ASN A 129 -11.72 -21.60 -5.29
C ASN A 129 -10.73 -20.42 -5.29
N PRO A 130 -9.40 -20.67 -5.46
CA PRO A 130 -8.42 -19.60 -5.63
C PRO A 130 -8.71 -18.72 -6.85
N VAL A 131 -8.11 -17.52 -6.86
CA VAL A 131 -8.23 -16.58 -7.99
C VAL A 131 -6.85 -16.29 -8.59
N LYS A 132 -6.72 -16.51 -9.90
CA LYS A 132 -5.57 -16.09 -10.72
C LYS A 132 -6.02 -15.17 -11.85
N LEU A 133 -5.41 -13.99 -11.96
CA LEU A 133 -5.74 -12.98 -12.97
C LEU A 133 -4.47 -12.35 -13.55
N LEU A 134 -4.53 -12.01 -14.84
CA LEU A 134 -3.57 -11.11 -15.48
C LEU A 134 -4.22 -9.74 -15.63
N LEU A 135 -3.90 -8.82 -14.72
CA LEU A 135 -4.44 -7.46 -14.71
C LEU A 135 -3.61 -6.58 -15.65
N LYS A 136 -4.28 -5.86 -16.57
CA LYS A 136 -3.65 -4.93 -17.52
C LYS A 136 -4.14 -3.49 -17.32
N GLY A 137 -3.23 -2.52 -17.32
CA GLY A 137 -3.52 -1.13 -17.02
C GLY A 137 -2.32 -0.35 -16.48
N ILE A 138 -2.59 0.68 -15.68
CA ILE A 138 -1.58 1.53 -15.02
C ILE A 138 -1.02 0.81 -13.77
N THR A 139 0.28 0.79 -13.56
CA THR A 139 0.92 0.18 -12.35
C THR A 139 1.35 1.21 -11.31
N ASP A 140 1.66 2.43 -11.76
CA ASP A 140 2.23 3.50 -10.97
C ASP A 140 1.58 4.83 -11.40
N ASP A 141 0.95 5.54 -10.46
CA ASP A 141 0.36 6.87 -10.66
C ASP A 141 0.46 7.74 -9.38
N GLN A 142 -0.22 8.90 -9.38
CA GLN A 142 -0.18 9.90 -8.30
C GLN A 142 -1.39 9.83 -7.36
N ILE A 143 -2.40 9.02 -7.68
CA ILE A 143 -3.71 8.98 -7.03
C ILE A 143 -3.79 7.77 -6.10
N ASP A 144 -3.40 6.61 -6.63
CA ASP A 144 -3.36 5.33 -5.94
C ASP A 144 -1.95 5.02 -5.41
N ARG A 145 -1.82 3.93 -4.65
CA ARG A 145 -0.52 3.39 -4.26
C ARG A 145 0.09 2.58 -5.39
N THR A 146 1.42 2.45 -5.40
CA THR A 146 2.08 1.63 -6.43
C THR A 146 1.71 0.16 -6.24
N VAL A 147 1.63 -0.60 -7.33
CA VAL A 147 1.41 -2.06 -7.24
C VAL A 147 2.51 -2.73 -6.39
N TYR A 148 3.72 -2.16 -6.39
CA TYR A 148 4.84 -2.68 -5.61
C TYR A 148 4.65 -2.48 -4.10
N THR A 149 4.16 -1.32 -3.66
CA THR A 149 3.82 -1.11 -2.24
C THR A 149 2.65 -1.98 -1.80
N CYS A 150 1.61 -2.10 -2.63
CA CYS A 150 0.50 -3.03 -2.37
C CYS A 150 1.00 -4.48 -2.20
N LYS A 151 1.91 -4.93 -3.07
CA LYS A 151 2.60 -6.23 -2.94
C LYS A 151 3.26 -6.38 -1.56
N ILE A 152 4.25 -5.53 -1.27
CA ILE A 152 5.14 -5.71 -0.10
C ILE A 152 4.36 -5.63 1.22
N VAL A 153 3.40 -4.70 1.34
CA VAL A 153 2.61 -4.54 2.57
C VAL A 153 1.65 -5.71 2.77
N CYS A 154 0.90 -6.09 1.73
CA CYS A 154 -0.09 -7.16 1.85
C CYS A 154 0.56 -8.55 2.01
N GLU A 155 1.57 -8.90 1.19
CA GLU A 155 2.28 -10.18 1.33
C GLU A 155 2.92 -10.33 2.73
N ASN A 156 3.51 -9.26 3.27
CA ASN A 156 4.03 -9.27 4.64
C ASN A 156 2.91 -9.47 5.67
N PHE A 157 1.76 -8.80 5.54
CA PHE A 157 0.65 -8.92 6.47
C PHE A 157 0.13 -10.37 6.55
N PHE A 158 -0.15 -10.99 5.40
CA PHE A 158 -0.62 -12.38 5.34
C PHE A 158 0.41 -13.33 5.95
N LYS A 159 1.66 -13.29 5.47
CA LYS A 159 2.73 -14.18 5.94
C LYS A 159 3.01 -14.04 7.44
N THR A 160 3.00 -12.81 7.96
CA THR A 160 3.53 -12.49 9.29
C THR A 160 2.49 -12.53 10.40
N PHE A 161 1.27 -12.05 10.13
CA PHE A 161 0.26 -11.83 11.16
C PHE A 161 -0.94 -12.77 11.03
N LEU A 162 -1.27 -13.22 9.81
CA LEU A 162 -2.23 -14.31 9.60
C LEU A 162 -1.56 -15.70 9.53
N ASN A 163 -0.22 -15.77 9.57
CA ASN A 163 0.57 -17.01 9.57
C ASN A 163 0.19 -17.98 8.43
N VAL A 164 -0.07 -17.46 7.23
CA VAL A 164 -0.39 -18.27 6.05
C VAL A 164 0.86 -18.52 5.19
N ASN A 165 0.85 -19.63 4.46
CA ASN A 165 2.00 -20.12 3.68
C ASN A 165 2.49 -19.11 2.62
N ASP A 166 3.77 -19.21 2.26
CA ASP A 166 4.49 -18.30 1.33
C ASP A 166 3.94 -18.24 -0.11
N GLY A 167 2.99 -19.10 -0.47
CA GLY A 167 2.25 -19.05 -1.73
C GLY A 167 0.83 -18.48 -1.64
N PHE A 168 0.38 -17.99 -0.47
CA PHE A 168 -1.01 -17.59 -0.25
C PHE A 168 -1.44 -16.37 -1.09
N LEU A 169 -0.57 -15.35 -1.17
CA LEU A 169 -0.72 -14.18 -2.03
C LEU A 169 0.57 -14.02 -2.84
N ASN A 170 0.45 -13.89 -4.15
CA ASN A 170 1.56 -13.58 -5.03
C ASN A 170 1.12 -12.48 -6.02
N ILE A 171 1.79 -11.33 -5.92
CA ILE A 171 1.63 -10.22 -6.87
C ILE A 171 2.94 -10.08 -7.64
N THR A 172 2.91 -10.33 -8.94
CA THR A 172 4.11 -10.24 -9.80
C THR A 172 3.90 -9.23 -10.91
N ILE A 173 4.67 -8.13 -10.85
CA ILE A 173 4.72 -7.11 -11.91
C ILE A 173 5.53 -7.67 -13.07
N LEU A 174 4.87 -8.05 -14.15
CA LEU A 174 5.50 -8.54 -15.38
C LEU A 174 6.00 -7.37 -16.22
N LYS A 175 5.17 -6.32 -16.30
CA LYS A 175 5.44 -5.11 -17.08
C LYS A 175 4.86 -3.89 -16.35
N ARG A 176 5.59 -2.77 -16.35
CA ARG A 176 5.12 -1.50 -15.78
C ARG A 176 4.41 -0.67 -16.85
N GLY A 177 3.42 0.12 -16.43
CA GLY A 177 2.64 0.98 -17.30
C GLY A 177 2.29 2.29 -16.59
N THR A 178 2.47 3.41 -17.28
CA THR A 178 2.14 4.74 -16.75
C THR A 178 0.72 5.13 -17.16
N LYS A 179 0.21 6.25 -16.63
CA LYS A 179 -1.07 6.82 -17.06
C LYS A 179 -1.16 7.14 -18.57
N LEU A 180 -0.02 7.39 -19.23
CA LEU A 180 0.03 7.78 -20.65
C LEU A 180 -0.14 6.61 -21.62
N ASP A 181 0.23 5.40 -21.21
CA ASP A 181 0.21 4.20 -22.06
C ASP A 181 -0.71 3.10 -21.53
N ALA A 182 -0.89 3.00 -20.20
CA ALA A 182 -1.66 1.98 -19.51
C ALA A 182 -1.34 0.53 -19.94
N THR A 183 -0.09 0.28 -20.40
CA THR A 183 0.32 -1.03 -20.95
C THR A 183 0.99 -1.96 -19.94
N GLY A 184 0.84 -1.67 -18.64
CA GLY A 184 1.37 -2.48 -17.55
C GLY A 184 0.61 -3.79 -17.40
N GLU A 185 1.30 -4.81 -16.91
CA GLU A 185 0.80 -6.18 -16.77
C GLU A 185 1.24 -6.77 -15.43
N VAL A 186 0.25 -7.19 -14.63
CA VAL A 186 0.46 -7.71 -13.27
C VAL A 186 -0.24 -9.06 -13.15
N SER A 187 0.52 -10.10 -12.85
CA SER A 187 -0.02 -11.40 -12.46
C SER A 187 -0.42 -11.34 -10.99
N PHE A 188 -1.70 -11.54 -10.71
CA PHE A 188 -2.26 -11.72 -9.37
C PHE A 188 -2.61 -13.19 -9.18
N PHE A 189 -2.16 -13.78 -8.07
CA PHE A 189 -2.67 -15.05 -7.56
C PHE A 189 -2.93 -14.92 -6.07
N MET A 190 -4.09 -15.42 -5.62
CA MET A 190 -4.41 -15.48 -4.20
C MET A 190 -5.28 -16.70 -3.90
N ASN A 191 -4.94 -17.39 -2.81
CA ASN A 191 -5.63 -18.58 -2.32
C ASN A 191 -6.76 -18.17 -1.33
N ASN A 192 -7.63 -19.12 -0.99
CA ASN A 192 -8.75 -18.90 -0.08
C ASN A 192 -8.48 -19.43 1.34
N LEU A 193 -9.12 -18.81 2.34
CA LEU A 193 -9.07 -19.20 3.75
C LEU A 193 -10.37 -19.90 4.15
N LYS A 194 -10.28 -20.83 5.10
CA LYS A 194 -11.45 -21.45 5.75
C LYS A 194 -12.00 -20.57 6.88
N MET A 195 -11.08 -19.99 7.66
CA MET A 195 -11.32 -19.12 8.80
C MET A 195 -10.09 -18.23 8.98
N ILE A 196 -10.23 -17.08 9.63
CA ILE A 196 -9.14 -16.17 9.98
C ILE A 196 -8.88 -16.28 11.48
N ASN A 197 -7.61 -16.44 11.86
CA ASN A 197 -7.22 -16.41 13.27
C ASN A 197 -7.06 -14.96 13.74
N SER A 198 -7.41 -14.68 15.00
CA SER A 198 -7.07 -13.40 15.63
C SER A 198 -5.56 -13.20 15.70
N PHE A 199 -5.14 -11.93 15.60
CA PHE A 199 -3.73 -11.56 15.56
C PHE A 199 -3.44 -10.31 16.39
N ASP A 200 -2.20 -10.21 16.87
CA ASP A 200 -1.74 -9.08 17.66
C ASP A 200 -0.63 -8.33 16.91
N MET A 201 -0.92 -7.06 16.61
CA MET A 201 -0.05 -6.08 15.98
C MET A 201 -0.05 -4.79 16.82
N HIS A 202 -0.17 -4.82 18.14
CA HIS A 202 -0.21 -3.57 18.92
C HIS A 202 1.16 -2.88 19.08
N ASP A 203 2.26 -3.63 19.04
CA ASP A 203 3.62 -3.10 19.16
C ASP A 203 4.45 -3.40 17.91
N ALA A 204 4.98 -2.34 17.28
CA ALA A 204 5.88 -2.44 16.15
C ALA A 204 7.34 -2.70 16.58
N GLY A 205 7.73 -2.25 17.77
CA GLY A 205 9.12 -2.15 18.19
C GLY A 205 9.94 -1.19 17.32
N LEU A 206 11.27 -1.22 17.50
CA LEU A 206 12.20 -0.34 16.79
C LEU A 206 12.32 -0.68 15.29
N VAL A 207 12.58 0.32 14.44
CA VAL A 207 12.94 0.12 13.03
C VAL A 207 14.25 -0.66 12.95
N LYS A 208 14.22 -1.84 12.31
CA LYS A 208 15.37 -2.73 12.11
C LYS A 208 16.20 -2.33 10.90
N ARG A 209 15.53 -2.03 9.78
CA ARG A 209 16.15 -1.66 8.50
C ARG A 209 15.19 -0.84 7.66
N ILE A 210 15.73 -0.08 6.72
CA ILE A 210 14.98 0.60 5.67
C ILE A 210 15.45 0.06 4.32
N THR A 211 14.50 -0.38 3.50
CA THR A 211 14.72 -0.83 2.12
C THR A 211 13.93 0.05 1.16
N GLY A 212 14.36 0.16 -0.09
CA GLY A 212 13.60 0.87 -1.10
C GLY A 212 14.03 0.55 -2.52
N THR A 213 13.16 0.89 -3.47
CA THR A 213 13.45 0.82 -4.90
C THR A 213 13.14 2.15 -5.56
N ILE A 214 13.94 2.49 -6.56
CA ILE A 214 13.72 3.60 -7.49
C ILE A 214 13.64 3.04 -8.89
N VAL A 215 12.50 3.29 -9.54
CA VAL A 215 12.22 2.91 -10.91
C VAL A 215 12.12 4.18 -11.74
N CYS A 216 12.98 4.33 -12.73
CA CYS A 216 12.91 5.45 -13.66
C CYS A 216 12.96 4.92 -15.10
N ASN A 217 12.24 5.61 -15.99
CA ASN A 217 12.36 5.43 -17.43
C ASN A 217 12.94 6.71 -18.06
N GLN A 218 13.99 6.57 -18.88
CA GLN A 218 14.63 7.68 -19.62
C GLN A 218 15.24 8.81 -18.75
N ILE A 219 15.55 8.54 -17.47
CA ILE A 219 16.29 9.46 -16.58
C ILE A 219 17.75 9.00 -16.46
N SER A 220 18.71 9.92 -16.54
CA SER A 220 20.14 9.59 -16.46
C SER A 220 20.52 9.00 -15.10
N MET A 221 21.51 8.09 -15.07
CA MET A 221 21.95 7.43 -13.84
C MET A 221 22.48 8.44 -12.79
N ILE A 222 23.02 9.58 -13.23
CA ILE A 222 23.49 10.68 -12.37
C ILE A 222 22.34 11.21 -11.51
N PHE A 223 21.17 11.46 -12.13
CA PHE A 223 19.99 11.95 -11.41
C PHE A 223 19.39 10.87 -10.51
N ARG A 224 19.33 9.60 -10.95
CA ARG A 224 18.92 8.47 -10.09
C ARG A 224 19.77 8.41 -8.83
N ASN A 225 21.10 8.48 -8.98
CA ASN A 225 22.04 8.44 -7.86
C ASN A 225 21.94 9.66 -6.93
N LYS A 226 21.67 10.87 -7.45
CA LYS A 226 21.41 12.05 -6.61
C LYS A 226 20.24 11.82 -5.65
N ILE A 227 19.15 11.23 -6.13
CA ILE A 227 17.97 10.93 -5.32
C ILE A 227 18.29 9.88 -4.26
N VAL A 228 18.91 8.76 -4.66
CA VAL A 228 19.36 7.71 -3.73
C VAL A 228 20.25 8.28 -2.63
N ASN A 229 21.25 9.08 -3.01
CA ASN A 229 22.24 9.62 -2.08
C ASN A 229 21.60 10.63 -1.11
N CYS A 230 20.71 11.51 -1.60
CA CYS A 230 19.96 12.41 -0.73
C CYS A 230 19.03 11.63 0.23
N ALA A 231 18.30 10.63 -0.27
CA ALA A 231 17.43 9.83 0.57
C ALA A 231 18.22 9.06 1.65
N LYS A 232 19.28 8.35 1.27
CA LYS A 232 20.20 7.66 2.20
C LYS A 232 20.78 8.63 3.23
N LYS A 233 21.29 9.80 2.82
CA LYS A 233 21.85 10.83 3.73
C LYS A 233 20.86 11.23 4.83
N ASN A 234 19.58 11.40 4.50
CA ASN A 234 18.57 11.78 5.49
C ASN A 234 18.18 10.61 6.41
N LEU A 235 18.07 9.39 5.87
CA LEU A 235 17.66 8.20 6.61
C LEU A 235 18.77 7.61 7.49
N HIS A 236 20.04 7.80 7.11
CA HIS A 236 21.20 7.39 7.90
C HIS A 236 21.34 8.12 9.24
N ASN A 237 20.67 9.26 9.42
CA ASN A 237 20.55 9.93 10.72
C ASN A 237 19.75 9.10 11.74
N PHE A 238 18.99 8.10 11.29
CA PHE A 238 18.10 7.27 12.13
C PHE A 238 18.53 5.79 12.20
N THR A 239 19.07 5.24 11.10
CA THR A 239 19.59 3.86 11.09
C THR A 239 20.72 3.70 10.07
N PRO A 240 21.82 2.97 10.38
CA PRO A 240 22.84 2.65 9.38
C PRO A 240 22.32 1.67 8.32
N TYR A 241 21.27 0.88 8.62
CA TYR A 241 20.76 -0.18 7.75
C TYR A 241 19.77 0.34 6.70
N VAL A 242 20.26 1.18 5.77
CA VAL A 242 19.47 1.73 4.65
C VAL A 242 19.98 1.18 3.32
N SER A 243 19.19 0.30 2.67
CA SER A 243 19.40 -0.07 1.27
C SER A 243 18.35 0.63 0.39
N ILE A 244 18.79 1.24 -0.70
CA ILE A 244 17.90 1.74 -1.75
C ILE A 244 18.54 1.30 -3.06
N GLU A 245 17.78 0.52 -3.83
CA GLU A 245 18.17 -0.06 -5.10
C GLU A 245 17.59 0.77 -6.25
N VAL A 246 18.28 0.76 -7.39
CA VAL A 246 17.79 1.36 -8.63
C VAL A 246 17.43 0.21 -9.57
N GLU A 247 16.15 0.06 -9.89
CA GLU A 247 15.70 -1.02 -10.79
C GLU A 247 16.34 -0.81 -12.17
N LYS A 248 17.17 -1.76 -12.62
CA LYS A 248 17.80 -1.73 -13.93
C LYS A 248 16.73 -1.81 -15.01
N GLU A 249 16.84 -0.99 -16.05
CA GLU A 249 15.89 -0.99 -17.18
C GLU A 249 15.92 -2.35 -17.90
N LYS A 250 14.89 -3.16 -17.69
CA LYS A 250 14.62 -4.36 -18.50
C LYS A 250 14.25 -3.89 -19.92
N LYS A 251 15.07 -4.24 -20.91
CA LYS A 251 14.96 -3.79 -22.32
C LYS A 251 13.59 -4.02 -22.99
N ASN A 252 12.74 -4.89 -22.43
CA ASN A 252 11.39 -5.22 -22.91
C ASN A 252 10.23 -4.68 -22.04
N SER A 253 10.50 -4.07 -20.87
CA SER A 253 9.43 -3.67 -19.93
C SER A 253 8.70 -2.37 -20.31
N TYR A 254 9.26 -1.57 -21.22
CA TYR A 254 8.60 -0.40 -21.80
C TYR A 254 8.44 -0.62 -23.31
N PRO A 255 7.26 -0.36 -23.90
CA PRO A 255 7.01 -0.68 -25.30
C PRO A 255 7.84 0.20 -26.24
N ASN A 256 8.92 -0.37 -26.78
CA ASN A 256 9.72 0.26 -27.83
C ASN A 256 8.94 0.33 -29.16
N LYS A 257 8.13 1.39 -29.32
CA LYS A 257 7.83 2.08 -30.60
C LYS A 257 7.00 3.36 -30.35
N SER A 258 7.34 4.41 -31.11
CA SER A 258 6.72 5.76 -31.24
C SER A 258 6.67 6.74 -30.05
N ASN A 259 6.40 6.35 -28.79
CA ASN A 259 6.21 7.35 -27.72
C ASN A 259 7.48 7.69 -26.91
N SER A 260 8.27 8.63 -27.43
CA SER A 260 9.43 9.26 -26.77
C SER A 260 9.08 10.24 -25.64
N GLN A 261 7.99 9.98 -24.91
CA GLN A 261 7.40 10.94 -23.96
C GLN A 261 7.13 10.39 -22.55
N ASN A 262 7.22 9.07 -22.32
CA ASN A 262 6.93 8.43 -21.03
C ASN A 262 8.11 8.52 -20.04
N ASN A 263 8.64 9.72 -19.82
CA ASN A 263 9.59 9.97 -18.74
C ASN A 263 8.82 9.95 -17.41
N PHE A 264 9.16 8.99 -16.56
CA PHE A 264 8.56 8.87 -15.23
C PHE A 264 9.56 8.32 -14.23
N MET A 265 9.18 8.49 -12.96
CA MET A 265 9.89 7.99 -11.81
C MET A 265 8.91 7.52 -10.74
N SER A 266 9.11 6.31 -10.24
CA SER A 266 8.37 5.73 -9.11
C SER A 266 9.38 5.37 -8.02
N LEU A 267 9.18 5.89 -6.82
CA LEU A 267 10.00 5.61 -5.64
C LEU A 267 9.12 4.94 -4.59
N SER A 268 9.59 3.82 -4.04
CA SER A 268 8.96 3.18 -2.89
C SER A 268 9.98 2.90 -1.81
N LEU A 269 9.74 3.38 -0.58
CA LEU A 269 10.53 3.07 0.61
C LEU A 269 9.70 2.30 1.63
N PHE A 270 10.36 1.36 2.30
CA PHE A 270 9.80 0.45 3.29
C PHE A 270 10.69 0.41 4.53
N ALA A 271 10.16 0.82 5.67
CA ALA A 271 10.82 0.62 6.96
C ALA A 271 10.27 -0.65 7.63
N GLN A 272 11.13 -1.64 7.86
CA GLN A 272 10.76 -2.87 8.56
C GLN A 272 11.21 -2.81 10.01
N THR A 273 10.32 -3.16 10.94
CA THR A 273 10.58 -3.12 12.38
C THR A 273 11.04 -4.47 12.96
N LYS A 274 11.47 -4.47 14.22
CA LYS A 274 11.80 -5.69 14.97
C LYS A 274 10.61 -6.65 15.07
N ASN A 275 9.40 -6.13 15.33
CA ASN A 275 8.18 -6.93 15.41
C ASN A 275 7.51 -7.12 14.03
N LYS A 276 8.31 -7.08 12.95
CA LYS A 276 7.92 -7.41 11.57
C LYS A 276 6.81 -6.53 10.94
N CYS A 277 6.44 -5.43 11.59
CA CYS A 277 5.61 -4.38 10.96
C CYS A 277 6.40 -3.70 9.83
N ILE A 278 5.68 -3.21 8.81
CA ILE A 278 6.26 -2.49 7.68
C ILE A 278 5.51 -1.17 7.49
N TYR A 279 6.26 -0.08 7.32
CA TYR A 279 5.73 1.20 6.87
C TYR A 279 6.11 1.41 5.40
N GLY A 280 5.12 1.41 4.50
CA GLY A 280 5.32 1.63 3.07
C GLY A 280 5.02 3.08 2.66
N THR A 281 5.89 3.69 1.85
CA THR A 281 5.66 5.02 1.28
C THR A 281 6.05 5.09 -0.18
N ASP A 282 5.18 5.67 -0.99
CA ASP A 282 5.39 5.90 -2.44
C ASP A 282 5.54 7.39 -2.77
N LEU A 283 6.28 7.68 -3.85
CA LEU A 283 6.26 8.93 -4.59
C LEU A 283 6.40 8.63 -6.09
N TYR A 284 5.40 9.03 -6.87
CA TYR A 284 5.45 8.96 -8.34
C TYR A 284 5.53 10.37 -8.93
N VAL A 285 6.37 10.54 -9.94
CA VAL A 285 6.56 11.79 -10.68
C VAL A 285 6.64 11.46 -12.16
N ASP A 286 5.76 12.05 -12.97
CA ASP A 286 5.83 12.01 -14.42
C ASP A 286 6.42 13.31 -15.01
N LYS A 287 6.61 13.32 -16.32
CA LYS A 287 7.05 14.49 -17.08
C LYS A 287 6.18 15.74 -16.81
N PHE A 288 4.87 15.57 -16.68
CA PHE A 288 3.93 16.69 -16.49
C PHE A 288 4.09 17.34 -15.13
N MET A 289 4.14 16.55 -14.05
CA MET A 289 4.44 17.09 -12.71
C MET A 289 5.84 17.67 -12.61
N LEU A 290 6.83 17.03 -13.24
CA LEU A 290 8.20 17.56 -13.22
C LEU A 290 8.27 18.92 -13.95
N GLN A 291 7.54 19.10 -15.05
CA GLN A 291 7.45 20.38 -15.74
C GLN A 291 6.68 21.41 -14.92
N HIS A 292 5.51 21.07 -14.38
CA HIS A 292 4.72 21.97 -13.53
C HIS A 292 5.51 22.47 -12.30
N VAL A 293 6.30 21.60 -11.67
CA VAL A 293 7.21 21.99 -10.57
C VAL A 293 8.31 22.93 -11.04
N LYS A 294 8.89 22.73 -12.24
CA LYS A 294 9.87 23.66 -12.83
C LYS A 294 9.24 25.02 -13.14
N ASP A 295 8.06 25.03 -13.73
CA ASP A 295 7.33 26.26 -14.08
C ASP A 295 6.97 27.07 -12.83
N MET A 296 6.53 26.40 -11.75
CA MET A 296 6.28 27.01 -10.44
C MET A 296 7.55 27.55 -9.77
N LEU A 297 8.71 26.94 -10.00
CA LEU A 297 9.99 27.41 -9.46
C LEU A 297 10.55 28.58 -10.27
N ALA A 298 10.35 28.59 -11.59
CA ALA A 298 10.73 29.70 -12.47
C ALA A 298 9.87 30.96 -12.24
N SER A 299 8.56 30.82 -12.07
CA SER A 299 7.68 31.97 -11.78
C SER A 299 8.00 32.65 -10.44
N ARG A 300 8.60 31.92 -9.49
CA ARG A 300 9.10 32.48 -8.22
C ARG A 300 10.42 33.26 -8.33
N THR A 301 11.09 33.26 -9.49
CA THR A 301 12.36 33.98 -9.66
C THR A 301 12.25 35.38 -10.28
N ASP A 302 11.09 35.76 -10.83
CA ASP A 302 10.88 37.11 -11.41
C ASP A 302 10.31 38.13 -10.41
N ASP A 303 9.61 37.70 -9.36
CA ASP A 303 9.03 38.61 -8.34
C ASP A 303 10.07 39.08 -7.32
N SER A 304 10.80 40.13 -7.69
CA SER A 304 11.54 41.00 -6.74
C SER A 304 10.59 41.95 -5.98
N LEU A 305 9.52 41.41 -5.41
CA LEU A 305 8.64 42.13 -4.49
C LEU A 305 9.15 41.98 -3.04
N PRO A 306 9.21 43.06 -2.24
CA PRO A 306 9.64 42.97 -0.85
C PRO A 306 8.70 42.05 -0.07
N MET A 307 9.30 41.19 0.76
CA MET A 307 8.57 40.23 1.60
C MET A 307 7.81 40.97 2.71
N GLN A 308 6.68 41.57 2.36
CA GLN A 308 5.75 42.15 3.29
C GLN A 308 5.05 40.99 3.99
N LEU A 309 5.34 40.79 5.29
CA LEU A 309 4.59 39.85 6.11
C LEU A 309 3.13 40.34 6.21
N GLY A 310 2.31 39.89 5.27
CA GLY A 310 0.87 39.90 5.41
C GLY A 310 0.51 38.97 6.56
N GLY A 311 0.29 39.57 7.74
CA GLY A 311 -0.26 38.85 8.88
C GLY A 311 -1.69 38.43 8.56
N HIS A 312 -1.85 37.24 7.98
CA HIS A 312 -3.12 36.53 8.08
C HIS A 312 -3.28 36.13 9.55
N LYS A 313 -4.03 37.00 10.25
CA LYS A 313 -4.75 36.63 11.46
C LYS A 313 -5.48 35.33 11.16
N TRP A 314 -5.39 34.37 12.07
CA TRP A 314 -6.25 33.19 11.96
C TRP A 314 -7.65 33.70 12.25
N ASP A 315 -8.57 33.49 11.30
CA ASP A 315 -9.98 33.68 11.58
C ASP A 315 -10.37 32.53 12.52
N GLU A 316 -10.44 32.87 13.80
CA GLU A 316 -11.10 32.05 14.81
C GLU A 316 -12.56 31.94 14.36
N GLU A 317 -13.01 30.73 14.01
CA GLU A 317 -14.44 30.46 13.86
C GLU A 317 -15.05 30.64 15.26
N GLU A 318 -15.80 31.73 15.42
CA GLU A 318 -16.44 32.09 16.69
C GLU A 318 -17.35 30.95 17.14
N GLU A 319 -17.14 30.49 18.38
CA GLU A 319 -18.09 29.62 19.07
C GLU A 319 -19.39 30.43 19.25
N GLU A 320 -20.49 30.02 18.62
CA GLU A 320 -21.82 30.56 18.91
C GLU A 320 -22.25 30.04 20.29
N ASP A 321 -21.74 30.67 21.34
CA ASP A 321 -22.21 30.49 22.71
C ASP A 321 -23.65 31.02 22.84
N GLU A 322 -24.56 30.16 23.29
CA GLU A 322 -25.91 30.53 23.71
C GLU A 322 -25.81 31.29 25.05
N GLU A 323 -25.78 32.63 25.03
CA GLU A 323 -25.99 33.43 26.26
C GLU A 323 -27.48 33.72 26.50
N ASP A 324 -27.98 33.23 27.64
CA ASP A 324 -29.30 33.50 28.19
C ASP A 324 -29.48 34.97 28.62
N ASP A 325 -30.34 35.72 27.92
CA ASP A 325 -30.85 37.01 28.39
C ASP A 325 -32.21 36.83 29.09
N ALA A 326 -32.21 36.88 30.42
CA ALA A 326 -33.42 36.85 31.24
C ALA A 326 -33.71 38.22 31.89
N GLU A 327 -34.84 38.84 31.52
CA GLU A 327 -35.83 39.49 32.42
C GLU A 327 -36.76 40.46 31.64
N GLU A 328 -38.08 40.22 31.63
CA GLU A 328 -39.09 41.08 32.28
C GLU A 328 -40.53 40.50 32.15
N GLY A 329 -41.37 40.78 33.17
CA GLY A 329 -42.71 40.23 33.47
C GLY A 329 -43.74 40.00 32.35
N GLU A 330 -44.78 39.17 32.54
CA GLU A 330 -45.77 39.26 33.63
C GLU A 330 -46.53 37.95 33.95
N LYS A 331 -46.79 37.73 35.26
CA LYS A 331 -48.00 37.19 35.93
C LYS A 331 -48.85 36.06 35.25
N ILE A 332 -49.16 35.02 36.04
CA ILE A 332 -50.48 34.77 36.69
C ILE A 332 -50.46 33.36 37.35
N ASP A 333 -50.85 33.31 38.63
CA ASP A 333 -51.62 32.31 39.42
C ASP A 333 -51.44 30.78 39.15
N ASP A 334 -51.51 29.83 40.10
CA ASP A 334 -51.61 29.80 41.58
C ASP A 334 -51.49 28.30 42.04
N ASN A 335 -51.37 28.05 43.35
CA ASN A 335 -51.54 26.76 44.09
C ASN A 335 -50.31 25.80 44.08
N ASP A 336 -49.70 25.46 45.24
CA ASP A 336 -50.04 24.41 46.24
C ASP A 336 -49.34 23.07 45.87
N ASP A 337 -48.63 22.28 46.70
CA ASP A 337 -48.34 22.17 48.16
C ASP A 337 -46.84 21.74 48.33
N GLU A 338 -46.07 21.95 49.42
CA GLU A 338 -45.98 21.17 50.72
C GLU A 338 -46.03 19.62 50.51
N GLU A 339 -45.20 18.71 51.04
CA GLU A 339 -44.29 18.50 52.22
C GLU A 339 -43.06 17.61 51.79
N ASP A 340 -41.85 17.61 52.37
CA ASP A 340 -41.32 17.16 53.69
C ASP A 340 -41.29 15.61 53.97
N GLY A 341 -40.20 15.12 54.63
CA GLY A 341 -39.98 13.75 55.16
C GLY A 341 -39.02 12.85 54.32
N GLU A 342 -37.93 12.22 54.80
CA GLU A 342 -37.69 11.39 56.03
C GLU A 342 -38.55 10.09 56.04
N ASP A 343 -38.09 8.88 56.40
CA ASP A 343 -36.76 8.30 56.73
C ASP A 343 -36.87 6.74 56.73
N ASP A 344 -35.87 6.03 57.27
CA ASP A 344 -35.85 4.61 57.74
C ASP A 344 -35.89 3.48 56.66
N GLU A 345 -35.01 2.46 56.61
CA GLU A 345 -34.24 1.61 57.57
C GLU A 345 -34.80 0.16 57.67
N GLU A 346 -33.91 -0.77 58.07
CA GLU A 346 -34.13 -2.19 58.43
C GLU A 346 -34.56 -3.20 57.31
N ASP A 347 -34.22 -4.49 57.35
CA ASP A 347 -32.98 -5.23 57.75
C ASP A 347 -33.15 -6.73 57.37
N ASP A 348 -32.14 -7.57 57.66
CA ASP A 348 -32.21 -9.04 57.89
C ASP A 348 -32.62 -10.01 56.74
N GLU A 349 -32.27 -11.30 56.77
CA GLU A 349 -31.02 -12.03 57.12
C GLU A 349 -31.17 -13.49 56.61
N ASP A 350 -30.03 -14.13 56.29
CA ASP A 350 -29.68 -15.56 56.42
C ASP A 350 -30.50 -16.79 55.92
N GLY A 351 -29.72 -17.81 55.51
CA GLY A 351 -29.97 -19.24 55.73
C GLY A 351 -30.50 -20.08 54.55
N GLU A 352 -30.14 -21.36 54.37
CA GLU A 352 -29.05 -22.19 54.92
C GLU A 352 -28.65 -23.27 53.87
N GLU A 353 -27.52 -23.91 54.16
CA GLU A 353 -26.93 -25.13 53.59
C GLU A 353 -27.85 -26.37 53.67
N ASP A 354 -27.57 -27.41 52.87
CA ASP A 354 -27.42 -28.80 53.36
C ASP A 354 -26.95 -29.76 52.25
N ASP A 355 -26.20 -30.80 52.67
CA ASP A 355 -25.54 -31.83 51.85
C ASP A 355 -26.44 -33.05 51.52
N GLU A 356 -25.99 -33.96 50.64
CA GLU A 356 -25.63 -35.36 50.97
C GLU A 356 -25.28 -36.23 49.73
N ASP A 357 -24.51 -37.30 49.99
CA ASP A 357 -23.82 -38.20 49.05
C ASP A 357 -24.70 -39.24 48.32
N ASP A 358 -24.12 -39.95 47.33
CA ASP A 358 -24.10 -41.44 47.35
C ASP A 358 -23.06 -42.06 46.38
N GLU A 359 -22.63 -43.30 46.67
CA GLU A 359 -21.40 -43.95 46.15
C GLU A 359 -21.57 -45.01 45.02
N GLU A 360 -20.47 -45.77 44.77
CA GLU A 360 -20.28 -47.03 44.03
C GLU A 360 -20.09 -46.93 42.49
N VAL A 361 -18.92 -47.23 41.87
CA VAL A 361 -17.93 -48.34 41.95
C VAL A 361 -18.33 -49.59 41.17
N GLU A 362 -17.58 -49.90 40.10
CA GLU A 362 -17.06 -51.27 39.85
C GLU A 362 -15.83 -51.25 38.92
N LYS A 363 -15.06 -52.34 38.91
CA LYS A 363 -13.75 -52.52 38.25
C LYS A 363 -13.79 -53.65 37.23
N GLU A 364 -12.82 -53.66 36.30
CA GLU A 364 -12.09 -54.82 35.77
C GLU A 364 -10.88 -54.22 34.97
N GLU A 365 -9.58 -54.54 35.14
CA GLU A 365 -8.83 -55.82 35.05
C GLU A 365 -8.96 -56.47 33.65
N GLU A 366 -7.95 -56.88 32.87
CA GLU A 366 -6.47 -57.00 32.91
C GLU A 366 -5.92 -56.55 31.49
N GLY A 367 -4.65 -56.60 31.06
CA GLY A 367 -3.42 -57.26 31.50
C GLY A 367 -2.28 -57.00 30.49
N GLU A 368 -1.08 -57.49 30.79
CA GLU A 368 0.16 -57.30 30.03
C GLU A 368 0.31 -58.31 28.88
N GLU A 369 1.14 -58.02 27.86
CA GLU A 369 2.31 -58.87 27.51
C GLU A 369 3.13 -58.28 26.34
N GLU A 370 4.46 -58.37 26.48
CA GLU A 370 5.45 -58.16 25.41
C GLU A 370 5.77 -59.50 24.72
N GLU A 371 6.18 -59.47 23.46
CA GLU A 371 7.46 -60.02 22.94
C GLU A 371 7.39 -60.35 21.42
N ALA A 372 8.56 -60.63 20.84
CA ALA A 372 8.84 -60.60 19.41
C ALA A 372 9.19 -61.99 18.83
N GLU A 373 9.19 -62.08 17.48
CA GLU A 373 10.17 -62.76 16.60
C GLU A 373 9.59 -62.71 15.15
N LYS A 374 10.24 -62.13 14.13
CA LYS A 374 11.44 -62.55 13.34
C LYS A 374 11.25 -63.75 12.40
N ILE A 375 12.04 -63.72 11.31
CA ILE A 375 12.28 -64.73 10.25
C ILE A 375 11.38 -64.67 9.00
N ASP A 376 11.86 -64.52 7.75
CA ASP A 376 13.11 -63.92 7.18
C ASP A 376 12.91 -63.65 5.65
N ASP A 377 13.67 -62.70 5.09
CA ASP A 377 14.19 -62.49 3.71
C ASP A 377 13.46 -62.96 2.41
N ASN A 378 13.43 -62.06 1.41
CA ASN A 378 14.25 -62.19 0.17
C ASN A 378 14.28 -60.88 -0.66
N ASN A 379 15.47 -60.60 -1.21
CA ASN A 379 15.91 -59.74 -2.34
C ASN A 379 14.83 -59.08 -3.25
N ASP A 380 15.03 -57.89 -3.82
CA ASP A 380 16.15 -57.52 -4.71
C ASP A 380 16.60 -56.05 -4.56
N GLU A 381 17.92 -55.82 -4.69
CA GLU A 381 18.59 -54.53 -4.83
C GLU A 381 18.89 -54.28 -6.32
N GLU A 382 18.40 -53.18 -6.89
CA GLU A 382 19.02 -52.53 -8.05
C GLU A 382 19.05 -51.01 -7.79
N GLU A 383 20.25 -50.48 -7.58
CA GLU A 383 20.55 -49.05 -7.67
C GLU A 383 20.82 -48.71 -9.14
N GLU A 384 20.21 -47.66 -9.68
CA GLU A 384 20.78 -46.89 -10.79
C GLU A 384 20.53 -45.39 -10.53
N ASP A 385 21.52 -44.58 -10.93
CA ASP A 385 21.67 -43.16 -10.62
C ASP A 385 20.74 -42.26 -11.45
N ASP A 386 20.52 -41.02 -10.98
CA ASP A 386 20.09 -39.90 -11.83
C ASP A 386 20.85 -38.64 -11.39
N GLU A 387 21.50 -37.99 -12.34
CA GLU A 387 22.71 -37.17 -12.12
C GLU A 387 22.42 -35.70 -11.72
N GLU A 388 23.31 -35.12 -10.90
CA GLU A 388 23.37 -33.67 -10.64
C GLU A 388 24.24 -32.99 -11.71
N GLU A 389 23.64 -32.26 -12.65
CA GLU A 389 24.39 -31.38 -13.57
C GLU A 389 24.75 -30.05 -12.88
N GLU A 390 25.95 -29.98 -12.30
CA GLU A 390 26.67 -28.73 -12.05
C GLU A 390 27.50 -28.36 -13.30
N GLU A 391 27.27 -27.18 -13.91
CA GLU A 391 28.18 -26.64 -14.93
C GLU A 391 29.24 -25.75 -14.26
N GLU A 392 30.44 -26.31 -14.06
CA GLU A 392 31.68 -25.56 -13.86
C GLU A 392 32.36 -25.32 -15.23
N ASP A 393 32.46 -24.04 -15.65
CA ASP A 393 33.35 -23.62 -16.73
C ASP A 393 34.73 -23.28 -16.12
N ASP A 394 35.74 -24.11 -16.35
CA ASP A 394 37.15 -23.84 -16.00
C ASP A 394 38.04 -23.87 -17.26
N ASP A 395 39.10 -23.06 -17.27
CA ASP A 395 39.94 -22.78 -18.43
C ASP A 395 40.85 -23.96 -18.86
N GLU A 396 41.04 -24.19 -20.17
CA GLU A 396 42.25 -24.85 -20.69
C GLU A 396 42.94 -24.00 -21.77
N GLU A 397 44.27 -23.91 -21.66
CA GLU A 397 45.18 -23.21 -22.57
C GLU A 397 45.63 -24.13 -23.72
N GLU A 398 45.74 -23.61 -24.95
CA GLU A 398 46.51 -24.24 -26.03
C GLU A 398 47.74 -23.37 -26.37
N ASP A 399 48.90 -23.78 -25.88
CA ASP A 399 50.22 -23.34 -26.37
C ASP A 399 50.68 -24.27 -27.50
N GLU A 400 50.97 -23.73 -28.69
CA GLU A 400 51.91 -24.34 -29.65
C GLU A 400 52.95 -23.28 -30.12
N ASP A 401 54.20 -23.48 -29.68
CA ASP A 401 55.39 -22.79 -30.16
C ASP A 401 55.77 -23.24 -31.58
N ASP A 402 56.31 -22.34 -32.42
CA ASP A 402 57.30 -22.73 -33.42
C ASP A 402 58.27 -21.59 -33.82
N GLU A 403 59.55 -21.94 -34.07
CA GLU A 403 60.69 -21.00 -34.01
C GLU A 403 61.12 -20.31 -35.34
N ILE A 404 61.41 -19.01 -35.25
CA ILE A 404 62.63 -18.30 -35.75
C ILE A 404 63.22 -18.65 -37.15
N ASN A 405 63.24 -17.70 -38.13
CA ASN A 405 64.49 -17.03 -38.60
C ASN A 405 64.46 -16.01 -39.79
N LEU A 406 65.36 -15.02 -39.69
CA LEU A 406 66.17 -14.30 -40.72
C LEU A 406 65.55 -13.55 -41.93
N GLY A 407 65.86 -12.23 -42.03
CA GLY A 407 65.70 -11.44 -43.27
C GLY A 407 66.17 -9.97 -43.23
N ASN A 408 67.47 -9.69 -43.44
CA ASN A 408 68.08 -8.34 -43.42
C ASN A 408 67.54 -7.34 -44.48
N LYS A 409 67.43 -6.04 -44.13
CA LYS A 409 68.33 -4.95 -44.62
C LYS A 409 67.99 -3.50 -44.18
N ALA A 410 68.95 -2.89 -43.47
CA ALA A 410 69.48 -1.52 -43.60
C ALA A 410 68.57 -0.31 -43.98
N ASN A 411 68.57 0.72 -43.12
CA ASN A 411 69.55 1.81 -43.29
C ASN A 411 69.74 2.71 -42.05
N HIS A 412 70.99 3.13 -41.83
CA HIS A 412 71.37 4.19 -40.88
C HIS A 412 70.97 5.57 -41.41
N GLN A 413 70.64 6.50 -40.51
CA GLN A 413 71.53 7.66 -40.29
C GLN A 413 71.32 8.31 -38.91
N LEU A 414 72.43 8.64 -38.27
CA LEU A 414 72.54 9.31 -36.98
C LEU A 414 72.51 10.83 -37.19
N ASN A 415 72.08 11.60 -36.19
CA ASN A 415 73.01 12.55 -35.57
C ASN A 415 72.56 13.09 -34.21
N ASN A 416 73.56 13.29 -33.35
CA ASN A 416 73.44 13.84 -32.00
C ASN A 416 73.25 15.37 -32.00
N GLY A 417 72.77 15.93 -30.89
CA GLY A 417 72.85 17.37 -30.63
C GLY A 417 72.01 17.82 -29.43
N GLY A 418 72.38 17.44 -28.22
CA GLY A 418 71.73 17.95 -27.01
C GLY A 418 72.24 19.33 -26.59
N ASN A 419 71.38 20.12 -25.94
CA ASN A 419 71.70 20.96 -24.79
C ASN A 419 70.43 21.66 -24.26
N SER A 420 70.21 21.62 -22.95
CA SER A 420 69.46 22.67 -22.24
C SER A 420 70.37 23.89 -22.05
N PRO A 421 69.80 25.07 -21.74
CA PRO A 421 69.87 25.48 -20.33
C PRO A 421 68.60 26.19 -19.80
N PHE A 422 68.65 26.45 -18.49
CA PHE A 422 67.65 27.08 -17.61
C PHE A 422 67.72 28.64 -17.61
N ASN A 423 66.90 29.25 -16.74
CA ASN A 423 66.83 30.65 -16.26
C ASN A 423 65.99 31.59 -17.15
N ASP A 424 64.85 32.17 -16.69
CA ASP A 424 64.60 33.27 -15.71
C ASP A 424 64.00 34.45 -16.53
N GLU A 425 63.19 35.43 -16.08
CA GLU A 425 62.47 35.72 -14.84
C GLU A 425 61.39 36.82 -15.15
N ASN A 426 60.36 36.96 -14.30
CA ASN A 426 59.66 38.22 -13.91
C ASN A 426 58.81 39.11 -14.89
N ASN A 427 57.54 39.29 -14.48
CA ASN A 427 56.68 40.51 -14.46
C ASN A 427 56.46 41.41 -15.71
N GLU A 428 55.18 41.62 -16.06
CA GLU A 428 54.47 42.90 -15.80
C GLU A 428 52.93 42.79 -15.93
N MET A 429 52.20 43.84 -15.52
CA MET A 429 50.78 43.79 -15.12
C MET A 429 49.84 44.65 -16.00
N ASN A 430 48.57 44.25 -16.09
CA ASN A 430 47.38 45.05 -16.44
C ASN A 430 47.20 45.67 -17.85
N SER A 431 46.15 45.22 -18.55
CA SER A 431 45.12 46.14 -19.05
C SER A 431 43.74 45.47 -19.11
N ILE A 432 42.73 46.14 -18.54
CA ILE A 432 41.32 45.71 -18.52
C ILE A 432 40.60 46.35 -19.71
N SER A 433 39.81 45.59 -20.48
CA SER A 433 38.51 46.08 -20.99
C SER A 433 37.66 45.01 -21.68
N ASN A 434 36.35 45.14 -21.49
CA ASN A 434 35.24 44.69 -22.35
C ASN A 434 34.89 43.20 -22.39
N ILE A 435 34.09 42.86 -21.37
CA ILE A 435 32.96 41.91 -21.43
C ILE A 435 32.17 42.08 -22.74
N ASP A 436 31.86 40.98 -23.42
CA ASP A 436 30.75 40.90 -24.37
C ASP A 436 29.73 39.87 -23.86
N ALA A 437 28.61 40.37 -23.33
CA ALA A 437 27.63 39.59 -22.59
C ALA A 437 26.48 39.15 -23.50
N SER A 438 26.73 38.15 -24.36
CA SER A 438 25.65 37.52 -25.13
C SER A 438 25.93 36.05 -25.48
N LYS A 439 25.72 35.16 -24.49
CA LYS A 439 25.38 33.71 -24.56
C LYS A 439 25.79 33.00 -23.26
N GLU A 440 25.11 33.31 -22.15
CA GLU A 440 24.96 32.30 -21.11
C GLU A 440 23.76 31.43 -21.47
N GLU A 441 23.99 30.14 -21.74
CA GLU A 441 22.92 29.15 -21.73
C GLU A 441 22.41 28.97 -20.28
N PRO A 442 21.11 28.77 -20.04
CA PRO A 442 20.57 28.65 -18.70
C PRO A 442 21.14 27.40 -18.00
N LYS A 443 21.82 27.64 -16.88
CA LYS A 443 22.67 26.67 -16.18
C LYS A 443 21.89 25.44 -15.70
N THR A 444 22.46 24.27 -15.94
CA THR A 444 21.94 22.91 -15.61
C THR A 444 21.81 22.60 -14.10
N LEU A 445 21.94 23.60 -13.23
CA LEU A 445 21.88 23.47 -11.77
C LEU A 445 20.47 23.09 -11.28
N HIS A 446 19.42 23.61 -11.92
CA HIS A 446 18.06 23.55 -11.36
C HIS A 446 17.50 22.12 -11.26
N ASP A 447 17.73 21.29 -12.28
CA ASP A 447 17.27 19.90 -12.29
C ASP A 447 17.92 19.06 -11.19
N ALA A 448 19.21 19.28 -10.93
CA ALA A 448 19.96 18.58 -9.91
C ALA A 448 19.35 18.79 -8.50
N ASP A 449 18.95 20.02 -8.19
CA ASP A 449 18.32 20.39 -6.93
C ASP A 449 16.92 19.78 -6.79
N ILE A 450 16.15 19.71 -7.88
CA ILE A 450 14.82 19.09 -7.89
C ILE A 450 14.92 17.60 -7.53
N TYR A 451 15.86 16.87 -8.14
CA TYR A 451 16.07 15.45 -7.84
C TYR A 451 16.53 15.21 -6.39
N GLU A 452 17.40 16.06 -5.85
CA GLU A 452 17.79 15.96 -4.43
C GLU A 452 16.61 16.27 -3.50
N ARG A 453 15.78 17.27 -3.82
CA ARG A 453 14.53 17.55 -3.08
C ARG A 453 13.57 16.37 -3.11
N LEU A 454 13.41 15.67 -4.24
CA LEU A 454 12.57 14.47 -4.32
C LEU A 454 13.08 13.34 -3.39
N GLY A 455 14.40 13.19 -3.26
CA GLY A 455 15.01 12.25 -2.30
C GLY A 455 14.77 12.63 -0.84
N PHE A 456 14.81 13.93 -0.53
CA PHE A 456 14.43 14.45 0.78
C PHE A 456 12.94 14.23 1.06
N PHE A 457 12.04 14.52 0.11
CA PHE A 457 10.59 14.40 0.28
C PHE A 457 10.14 12.95 0.55
N ILE A 458 10.65 11.96 -0.19
CA ILE A 458 10.28 10.56 0.08
C ILE A 458 10.81 10.08 1.44
N SER A 459 12.00 10.53 1.85
CA SER A 459 12.53 10.25 3.18
C SER A 459 11.67 10.88 4.27
N LEU A 460 11.25 12.14 4.10
CA LEU A 460 10.36 12.83 5.03
C LEU A 460 8.98 12.15 5.12
N LYS A 461 8.44 11.66 4.00
CA LYS A 461 7.20 10.88 3.97
C LYS A 461 7.32 9.61 4.82
N LEU A 462 8.41 8.85 4.68
CA LEU A 462 8.67 7.67 5.49
C LEU A 462 8.87 8.01 6.98
N MET A 463 9.63 9.07 7.29
CA MET A 463 9.84 9.53 8.66
C MET A 463 8.52 9.92 9.35
N ASN A 464 7.58 10.53 8.62
CA ASN A 464 6.27 10.88 9.15
C ASN A 464 5.39 9.66 9.47
N GLU A 465 5.45 8.57 8.67
CA GLU A 465 4.76 7.32 9.02
C GLU A 465 5.40 6.67 10.27
N ILE A 466 6.73 6.60 10.34
CA ILE A 466 7.46 6.04 11.51
C ILE A 466 7.18 6.84 12.78
N LYS A 467 7.21 8.18 12.70
CA LYS A 467 6.96 9.09 13.84
C LYS A 467 5.60 8.84 14.50
N GLY A 468 4.61 8.33 13.75
CA GLY A 468 3.29 8.06 14.30
C GLY A 468 3.27 7.00 15.41
N LEU A 469 4.29 6.15 15.54
CA LEU A 469 4.30 5.00 16.46
C LEU A 469 3.08 4.05 16.28
N SER A 470 2.47 4.07 15.10
CA SER A 470 1.51 3.06 14.67
C SER A 470 2.25 1.75 14.37
N SER A 471 1.53 0.64 14.31
CA SER A 471 2.06 -0.64 13.81
C SER A 471 1.73 -0.89 12.33
N ILE A 472 0.96 0.02 11.73
CA ILE A 472 0.45 -0.07 10.37
C ILE A 472 0.63 1.30 9.72
N ASP A 473 0.98 1.35 8.43
CA ASP A 473 1.05 2.60 7.69
C ASP A 473 -0.32 3.24 7.47
N SER A 474 -0.33 4.55 7.20
CA SER A 474 -1.54 5.33 6.98
C SER A 474 -2.41 4.90 5.78
N SER A 475 -1.90 4.07 4.86
CA SER A 475 -2.59 3.69 3.61
C SER A 475 -3.27 2.34 3.70
N TYR A 476 -2.70 1.40 4.46
CA TYR A 476 -3.22 0.04 4.63
C TYR A 476 -3.90 -0.20 5.98
N GLN A 477 -4.34 0.85 6.70
CA GLN A 477 -5.13 0.68 7.94
C GLN A 477 -6.37 -0.18 7.72
N TRP A 478 -6.95 -0.15 6.51
CA TRP A 478 -8.12 -0.95 6.13
C TRP A 478 -7.87 -2.46 6.20
N LEU A 479 -6.63 -2.88 5.93
CA LEU A 479 -6.25 -4.29 5.77
C LEU A 479 -6.44 -5.05 7.09
N PRO A 480 -5.73 -4.72 8.20
CA PRO A 480 -5.97 -5.39 9.46
C PRO A 480 -7.38 -5.09 10.00
N LEU A 481 -7.94 -3.88 9.87
CA LEU A 481 -9.29 -3.59 10.36
C LEU A 481 -10.35 -4.55 9.78
N LEU A 482 -10.26 -4.88 8.49
CA LEU A 482 -11.13 -5.88 7.86
C LEU A 482 -10.89 -7.29 8.43
N TYR A 483 -9.65 -7.74 8.50
CA TYR A 483 -9.34 -9.09 8.96
C TYR A 483 -9.56 -9.30 10.47
N MET A 484 -9.40 -8.27 11.31
CA MET A 484 -9.73 -8.33 12.73
C MET A 484 -11.24 -8.55 12.94
N ALA A 485 -12.09 -7.86 12.17
CA ALA A 485 -13.53 -8.00 12.26
C ALA A 485 -14.03 -9.37 11.76
N LEU A 486 -13.33 -9.97 10.80
CA LEU A 486 -13.65 -11.28 10.23
C LEU A 486 -12.86 -12.43 10.88
N ALA A 487 -12.04 -12.15 11.90
CA ALA A 487 -11.30 -13.14 12.66
C ALA A 487 -12.21 -14.05 13.50
N ASN A 488 -11.60 -15.03 14.16
CA ASN A 488 -12.27 -15.86 15.16
C ASN A 488 -12.82 -15.03 16.33
N ASP A 489 -13.89 -15.56 16.91
CA ASP A 489 -14.65 -15.05 18.06
C ASP A 489 -14.03 -15.45 19.41
N THR A 490 -13.05 -16.37 19.39
CA THR A 490 -12.40 -16.92 20.59
C THR A 490 -11.30 -16.05 21.18
N ALA A 491 -10.84 -15.02 20.48
CA ALA A 491 -9.71 -14.19 20.90
C ALA A 491 -9.86 -12.73 20.45
N VAL A 492 -9.12 -11.84 21.12
CA VAL A 492 -9.11 -10.40 20.84
C VAL A 492 -7.95 -10.08 19.90
N SER A 493 -8.25 -9.60 18.69
CA SER A 493 -7.23 -9.00 17.82
C SER A 493 -6.90 -7.57 18.26
N LYS A 494 -5.66 -7.11 18.05
CA LYS A 494 -5.20 -5.78 18.51
C LYS A 494 -4.28 -5.09 17.50
N ILE A 495 -4.43 -3.78 17.34
CA ILE A 495 -3.54 -2.92 16.53
C ILE A 495 -3.26 -1.59 17.25
N SER A 496 -2.18 -0.88 16.88
CA SER A 496 -1.91 0.48 17.33
C SER A 496 -1.88 1.43 16.12
N LEU A 497 -2.67 2.50 16.13
CA LEU A 497 -2.68 3.53 15.10
C LEU A 497 -2.28 4.89 15.69
N SER A 498 -1.58 5.72 14.93
CA SER A 498 -1.23 7.09 15.31
C SER A 498 -2.46 7.99 15.30
N ALA A 499 -3.20 7.93 14.20
CA ALA A 499 -4.50 8.53 14.01
C ALA A 499 -5.34 7.65 13.06
N LEU A 500 -6.64 7.58 13.28
CA LEU A 500 -7.56 6.94 12.34
C LEU A 500 -7.76 7.86 11.12
N LYS A 501 -7.50 7.35 9.92
CA LYS A 501 -7.85 8.09 8.70
C LYS A 501 -9.37 8.08 8.48
N PRO A 502 -9.95 9.07 7.76
CA PRO A 502 -11.40 9.12 7.50
C PRO A 502 -11.97 7.83 6.87
N TYR A 503 -11.20 7.20 5.97
CA TYR A 503 -11.60 5.92 5.36
C TYR A 503 -11.66 4.77 6.37
N SER A 504 -10.79 4.78 7.39
CA SER A 504 -10.74 3.78 8.48
C SER A 504 -11.95 3.94 9.41
N ILE A 505 -12.31 5.18 9.73
CA ILE A 505 -13.51 5.50 10.52
C ILE A 505 -14.78 5.00 9.79
N VAL A 506 -14.87 5.25 8.48
CA VAL A 506 -16.01 4.76 7.68
C VAL A 506 -15.98 3.24 7.55
N LEU A 507 -14.82 2.60 7.38
CA LEU A 507 -14.72 1.14 7.37
C LEU A 507 -15.19 0.54 8.70
N ILE A 508 -14.79 1.09 9.85
CA ILE A 508 -15.26 0.64 11.18
C ILE A 508 -16.79 0.76 11.30
N ARG A 509 -17.37 1.87 10.84
CA ARG A 509 -18.84 2.05 10.80
C ARG A 509 -19.51 1.00 9.89
N LEU A 510 -18.97 0.77 8.69
CA LEU A 510 -19.49 -0.25 7.78
C LEU A 510 -19.35 -1.66 8.35
N LEU A 511 -18.24 -2.00 9.02
CA LEU A 511 -18.05 -3.30 9.68
C LEU A 511 -19.09 -3.53 10.78
N ARG A 512 -19.42 -2.51 11.56
CA ARG A 512 -20.56 -2.55 12.50
C ARG A 512 -21.89 -2.74 11.75
N ASP A 513 -22.16 -1.99 10.70
CA ASP A 513 -23.47 -2.04 10.02
C ASP A 513 -23.68 -3.36 9.23
N PHE A 514 -22.61 -3.95 8.69
CA PHE A 514 -22.65 -5.23 7.97
C PHE A 514 -22.54 -6.46 8.89
N PHE A 515 -21.76 -6.40 9.96
CA PHE A 515 -21.39 -7.58 10.78
C PHE A 515 -21.62 -7.43 12.29
N SER A 516 -22.14 -6.29 12.76
CA SER A 516 -22.34 -5.97 14.18
C SER A 516 -21.05 -5.97 15.02
N VAL A 517 -19.87 -5.87 14.38
CA VAL A 517 -18.58 -5.78 15.07
C VAL A 517 -18.42 -4.41 15.75
N VAL A 518 -18.00 -4.42 17.01
CA VAL A 518 -17.64 -3.22 17.77
C VAL A 518 -16.15 -3.23 18.05
N PHE A 519 -15.52 -2.07 17.86
CA PHE A 519 -14.10 -1.86 18.14
C PHE A 519 -13.94 -1.05 19.43
N ASP A 520 -13.18 -1.58 20.39
CA ASP A 520 -12.71 -0.86 21.58
C ASP A 520 -11.51 0.00 21.15
N ILE A 521 -11.67 1.33 21.20
CA ILE A 521 -10.68 2.31 20.75
C ILE A 521 -10.23 3.13 21.97
N LYS A 522 -9.01 2.90 22.44
CA LYS A 522 -8.46 3.57 23.62
C LYS A 522 -7.26 4.43 23.24
N LYS A 523 -7.30 5.71 23.60
CA LYS A 523 -6.11 6.60 23.53
C LYS A 523 -5.10 6.10 24.57
N VAL A 524 -3.86 5.91 24.13
CA VAL A 524 -2.72 5.46 24.94
C VAL A 524 -1.63 6.51 24.80
N GLU A 525 -1.29 7.15 25.90
CA GLU A 525 -0.19 8.12 25.94
C GLU A 525 1.15 7.38 25.88
N LYS A 526 2.04 7.85 25.00
CA LYS A 526 3.40 7.32 24.80
C LYS A 526 4.45 8.28 25.40
N SER A 527 4.14 9.57 25.41
CA SER A 527 4.89 10.63 26.08
C SER A 527 3.95 11.80 26.45
N GLN A 528 4.48 12.88 27.02
CA GLN A 528 3.69 14.09 27.33
C GLN A 528 3.04 14.78 26.12
N ILE A 529 3.46 14.43 24.90
CA ILE A 529 3.00 15.07 23.65
C ILE A 529 2.51 14.01 22.64
N GLU A 530 3.01 12.77 22.71
CA GLU A 530 2.70 11.72 21.76
C GLU A 530 1.71 10.71 22.34
N TYR A 531 0.67 10.41 21.57
CA TYR A 531 -0.34 9.39 21.86
C TYR A 531 -0.53 8.48 20.65
N SER A 532 -0.97 7.25 20.90
CA SER A 532 -1.51 6.36 19.88
C SER A 532 -2.90 5.85 20.30
N TYR A 533 -3.62 5.24 19.36
CA TYR A 533 -4.89 4.58 19.61
C TYR A 533 -4.68 3.07 19.57
N LEU A 534 -4.84 2.42 20.72
CA LEU A 534 -4.94 0.98 20.83
C LEU A 534 -6.36 0.58 20.43
N ILE A 535 -6.48 -0.12 19.31
CA ILE A 535 -7.75 -0.59 18.75
C ILE A 535 -7.81 -2.10 18.95
N LYS A 536 -8.91 -2.59 19.51
CA LYS A 536 -9.18 -4.01 19.74
C LYS A 536 -10.56 -4.38 19.24
N CYS A 537 -10.73 -5.60 18.74
CA CYS A 537 -12.04 -6.21 18.61
C CYS A 537 -11.95 -7.74 18.74
N VAL A 538 -13.08 -8.35 19.06
CA VAL A 538 -13.32 -9.77 18.83
C VAL A 538 -13.97 -9.89 17.44
N GLY A 539 -13.51 -10.85 16.63
CA GLY A 539 -14.08 -11.07 15.30
C GLY A 539 -15.41 -11.84 15.36
N ILE A 540 -16.15 -11.87 14.24
CA ILE A 540 -17.44 -12.59 14.18
C ILE A 540 -17.34 -14.11 14.04
N GLY A 541 -16.13 -14.67 14.01
CA GLY A 541 -15.94 -16.08 13.67
C GLY A 541 -16.27 -16.39 12.21
N TYR A 542 -15.95 -15.51 11.26
CA TYR A 542 -16.35 -15.71 9.86
C TYR A 542 -15.74 -16.99 9.28
N ARG A 543 -16.61 -17.88 8.81
CA ARG A 543 -16.22 -19.15 8.17
C ARG A 543 -16.60 -19.11 6.70
N ASN A 544 -15.63 -19.41 5.85
CA ASN A 544 -15.86 -19.59 4.42
C ASN A 544 -16.52 -20.96 4.19
N PHE A 545 -17.85 -20.98 4.19
CA PHE A 545 -18.66 -22.19 3.92
C PHE A 545 -18.54 -22.69 2.48
N SER A 546 -18.00 -21.89 1.56
CA SER A 546 -17.84 -22.27 0.16
C SER A 546 -16.58 -23.11 -0.08
N LYS A 547 -15.55 -23.00 0.77
CA LYS A 547 -14.35 -23.83 0.67
C LYS A 547 -14.66 -25.28 1.09
N LYS A 548 -14.44 -26.23 0.17
CA LYS A 548 -14.61 -27.67 0.43
C LYS A 548 -13.79 -28.10 1.66
N THR A 549 -14.39 -28.87 2.55
CA THR A 549 -13.71 -29.57 3.65
C THR A 549 -13.51 -31.03 3.29
N PHE A 550 -12.46 -31.31 2.54
CA PHE A 550 -11.91 -32.63 2.27
C PHE A 550 -10.39 -32.52 2.38
#